data_AF-A0A8I0HNA3-F1
#
_entry.id   AF-A0A8I0HNA3-F1
#
_cell.length_a   1.000
_cell.length_b   1.000
_cell.length_c   1.000
_cell.angle_alpha   90.00
_cell.angle_beta   90.00
_cell.angle_gamma   90.00
#
_symmetry.space_group_name_H-M   'P 1'
#
loop_
_entity.id
_entity.type
_entity.pdbx_description
1 polymer ?
#
loop_
_entity_poly.entity_id
_entity_poly.type
_entity_poly.pdbx_seq_one_letter_code
_entity_poly.pdbx_strand_id
1 'polypeptide(L)'
;MPTLFDAPGARFPRPSREVASGVVHLPDWLPLGEQAALVGEARGIARSVAGTPLAMTRPQLRSGQMSVHILSLGQHWATNPYRYVTSVDGVPVPPIPASFHDLAARALADAASLSPSLAAWSGKYRAEAALVNYYAPESTMGMHQDANELSEAPVISLSIGDTGIFRLGNTENRNRPWVDVPLLSGDLIIFGGEHRRAFHGVPRIEADTAPEGCGLDRGRINITIRQVAL
;
A
#
# COMPACT_ATOMS: atom_id res chain seq x y z
N MET A 1 -18.95 -34.43 12.27
CA MET A 1 -17.62 -33.82 12.04
C MET A 1 -17.88 -32.56 11.23
N PRO A 2 -17.59 -31.36 11.75
CA PRO A 2 -17.66 -30.14 10.94
C PRO A 2 -16.74 -30.31 9.72
N THR A 3 -17.26 -30.04 8.53
CA THR A 3 -16.50 -30.02 7.28
C THR A 3 -15.74 -28.70 7.14
N LEU A 4 -14.87 -28.61 6.12
CA LEU A 4 -14.21 -27.35 5.75
C LEU A 4 -15.21 -26.20 5.47
N PHE A 5 -16.45 -26.53 5.12
CA PHE A 5 -17.53 -25.57 4.85
C PHE A 5 -18.30 -25.14 6.10
N ASP A 6 -18.10 -25.80 7.24
CA ASP A 6 -18.84 -25.57 8.48
C ASP A 6 -18.11 -24.65 9.48
N ALA A 7 -16.91 -24.16 9.12
CA ALA A 7 -16.17 -23.19 9.90
C ALA A 7 -16.49 -21.75 9.42
N PRO A 8 -17.09 -20.89 10.26
CA PRO A 8 -17.26 -19.48 9.94
C PRO A 8 -15.89 -18.86 9.60
N GLY A 9 -15.73 -18.37 8.37
CA GLY A 9 -14.48 -17.75 7.91
C GLY A 9 -13.40 -18.70 7.38
N ALA A 10 -13.71 -19.98 7.13
CA ALA A 10 -12.79 -20.89 6.44
C ALA A 10 -12.49 -20.38 5.02
N ARG A 11 -11.31 -19.78 4.85
CA ARG A 11 -10.77 -19.39 3.55
C ARG A 11 -9.94 -20.53 2.99
N PHE A 12 -10.08 -20.80 1.70
CA PHE A 12 -9.13 -21.67 1.01
C PHE A 12 -7.72 -21.10 1.20
N PRO A 13 -6.71 -21.96 1.43
CA PRO A 13 -5.33 -21.51 1.51
C PRO A 13 -4.96 -20.70 0.27
N ARG A 14 -4.45 -19.49 0.47
CA ARG A 14 -3.97 -18.62 -0.59
C ARG A 14 -2.44 -18.71 -0.56
N PRO A 15 -1.78 -19.35 -1.53
CA PRO A 15 -0.33 -19.48 -1.51
C PRO A 15 0.33 -18.17 -1.92
N SER A 16 1.45 -17.83 -1.26
CA SER A 16 2.36 -16.79 -1.72
C SER A 16 2.87 -17.10 -3.13
N ARG A 17 2.90 -16.09 -4.00
CA ARG A 17 3.28 -16.28 -5.41
C ARG A 17 3.80 -15.01 -6.07
N GLU A 18 4.58 -15.19 -7.11
CA GLU A 18 4.89 -14.15 -8.09
C GLU A 18 3.73 -14.07 -9.10
N VAL A 19 2.98 -12.97 -9.12
CA VAL A 19 1.81 -12.77 -10.01
C VAL A 19 2.21 -12.25 -11.39
N ALA A 20 3.38 -11.62 -11.47
CA ALA A 20 4.09 -11.19 -12.67
C ALA A 20 5.56 -11.00 -12.31
N SER A 21 6.47 -10.96 -13.30
CA SER A 21 7.91 -10.79 -13.06
C SER A 21 8.22 -9.58 -12.15
N GLY A 22 8.78 -9.83 -10.96
CA GLY A 22 9.05 -8.79 -9.97
C GLY A 22 7.85 -8.31 -9.16
N VAL A 23 6.70 -8.99 -9.26
CA VAL A 23 5.48 -8.69 -8.49
C VAL A 23 5.08 -9.88 -7.63
N VAL A 24 5.23 -9.74 -6.32
CA VAL A 24 4.94 -10.80 -5.35
C VAL A 24 3.71 -10.45 -4.53
N HIS A 25 2.78 -11.40 -4.39
CA HIS A 25 1.62 -11.33 -3.49
C HIS A 25 1.83 -12.32 -2.33
N LEU A 26 1.83 -11.79 -1.11
CA LEU A 26 1.87 -12.56 0.14
C LEU A 26 0.52 -12.40 0.85
N PRO A 27 -0.41 -13.35 0.68
CA PRO A 27 -1.71 -13.30 1.34
C PRO A 27 -1.61 -13.62 2.84
N ASP A 28 -2.52 -13.04 3.64
CA ASP A 28 -2.63 -13.28 5.09
C ASP A 28 -1.29 -13.05 5.84
N TRP A 29 -0.44 -12.16 5.33
CA TRP A 29 0.93 -11.96 5.77
C TRP A 29 1.02 -11.28 7.13
N LEU A 30 0.19 -10.25 7.37
CA LEU A 30 0.19 -9.52 8.63
C LEU A 30 -0.87 -10.06 9.60
N PRO A 31 -0.50 -10.53 10.81
CA PRO A 31 -1.47 -10.97 11.81
C PRO A 31 -2.44 -9.87 12.25
N LEU A 32 -3.68 -10.22 12.60
CA LEU A 32 -4.74 -9.25 12.96
C LEU A 32 -4.33 -8.26 14.07
N GLY A 33 -3.61 -8.73 15.10
CA GLY A 33 -3.13 -7.84 16.17
C GLY A 33 -2.14 -6.78 15.68
N GLU A 34 -1.25 -7.15 14.75
CA GLU A 34 -0.34 -6.20 14.11
C GLU A 34 -1.09 -5.24 13.18
N GLN A 35 -2.12 -5.73 12.47
CA GLN A 35 -2.98 -4.86 11.64
C GLN A 35 -3.62 -3.75 12.49
N ALA A 36 -4.24 -4.11 13.61
CA ALA A 36 -4.86 -3.14 14.52
C ALA A 36 -3.85 -2.13 15.08
N ALA A 37 -2.65 -2.58 15.42
CA ALA A 37 -1.57 -1.71 15.91
C ALA A 37 -1.16 -0.67 14.86
N LEU A 38 -0.91 -1.09 13.62
CA LEU A 38 -0.54 -0.18 12.53
C LEU A 38 -1.67 0.80 12.20
N VAL A 39 -2.93 0.36 12.22
CA VAL A 39 -4.08 1.26 12.03
C VAL A 39 -4.14 2.30 13.17
N GLY A 40 -3.96 1.87 14.42
CA GLY A 40 -3.95 2.74 15.59
C GLY A 40 -2.84 3.80 15.51
N GLU A 41 -1.63 3.39 15.13
CA GLU A 41 -0.48 4.26 14.94
C GLU A 41 -0.71 5.28 13.81
N ALA A 42 -1.15 4.82 12.64
CA ALA A 42 -1.48 5.70 11.52
C ALA A 42 -2.58 6.72 11.87
N ARG A 43 -3.61 6.29 12.61
CA ARG A 43 -4.68 7.17 13.10
C ARG A 43 -4.16 8.19 14.11
N GLY A 44 -3.24 7.79 14.99
CA GLY A 44 -2.58 8.69 15.93
C GLY A 44 -1.81 9.79 15.21
N ILE A 45 -1.04 9.43 14.18
CA ILE A 45 -0.28 10.40 13.37
C ILE A 45 -1.24 11.30 12.58
N ALA A 46 -2.26 10.75 11.93
CA ALA A 46 -3.25 11.54 11.19
C ALA A 46 -3.90 12.62 12.09
N ARG A 47 -4.21 12.29 13.35
CA ARG A 47 -4.77 13.23 14.33
C ARG A 47 -3.77 14.31 14.73
N SER A 48 -2.48 13.99 14.88
CA SER A 48 -1.48 14.97 15.30
C SER A 48 -1.24 16.05 14.25
N VAL A 49 -1.48 15.75 12.96
CA VAL A 49 -1.32 16.70 11.84
C VAL A 49 -2.62 17.27 11.28
N ALA A 50 -3.78 16.93 11.86
CA ALA A 50 -5.09 17.27 11.29
C ALA A 50 -5.36 18.78 11.09
N GLY A 51 -4.70 19.64 11.86
CA GLY A 51 -4.79 21.11 11.76
C GLY A 51 -3.69 21.76 10.93
N THR A 52 -2.89 20.97 10.21
CA THR A 52 -1.71 21.45 9.46
C THR A 52 -1.90 21.24 7.96
N PRO A 53 -1.04 21.84 7.10
CA PRO A 53 -0.98 21.53 5.67
C PRO A 53 -0.69 20.06 5.34
N LEU A 54 -0.28 19.26 6.33
CA LEU A 54 0.00 17.82 6.22
C LEU A 54 -1.16 16.95 6.70
N ALA A 55 -2.33 17.53 6.97
CA ALA A 55 -3.53 16.80 7.31
C ALA A 55 -3.83 15.72 6.25
N MET A 56 -4.37 14.59 6.71
CA MET A 56 -4.86 13.55 5.82
C MET A 56 -6.03 14.11 5.00
N THR A 57 -5.86 14.22 3.68
CA THR A 57 -6.81 14.91 2.79
C THR A 57 -7.06 14.11 1.52
N ARG A 58 -8.10 14.48 0.78
CA ARG A 58 -8.32 14.01 -0.60
C ARG A 58 -7.57 14.94 -1.56
N PRO A 59 -6.43 14.52 -2.15
CA PRO A 59 -5.64 15.43 -2.96
C PRO A 59 -6.42 15.96 -4.17
N GLN A 60 -6.23 17.24 -4.46
CA GLN A 60 -6.72 17.87 -5.68
C GLN A 60 -5.66 17.72 -6.77
N LEU A 61 -5.98 16.96 -7.82
CA LEU A 61 -5.14 16.82 -9.00
C LEU A 61 -5.68 17.70 -10.13
N ARG A 62 -4.86 17.89 -11.17
CA ARG A 62 -5.31 18.55 -12.42
C ARG A 62 -6.48 17.83 -13.09
N SER A 63 -6.56 16.51 -12.92
CA SER A 63 -7.63 15.66 -13.46
C SER A 63 -8.88 15.60 -12.58
N GLY A 64 -8.92 16.33 -11.46
CA GLY A 64 -10.02 16.32 -10.50
C GLY A 64 -9.59 15.88 -9.09
N GLN A 65 -10.56 15.86 -8.18
CA GLN A 65 -10.31 15.47 -6.79
C GLN A 65 -10.29 13.94 -6.67
N MET A 66 -9.28 13.40 -5.98
CA MET A 66 -9.23 11.98 -5.67
C MET A 66 -10.37 11.58 -4.71
N SER A 67 -10.84 10.33 -4.77
CA SER A 67 -11.80 9.80 -3.78
C SER A 67 -11.10 9.21 -2.54
N VAL A 68 -9.78 9.09 -2.58
CA VAL A 68 -8.93 8.48 -1.56
C VAL A 68 -8.34 9.57 -0.67
N HIS A 69 -8.34 9.34 0.65
CA HIS A 69 -7.64 10.21 1.60
C HIS A 69 -6.19 9.74 1.73
N ILE A 70 -5.23 10.64 1.74
CA ILE A 70 -3.80 10.32 1.77
C ILE A 70 -3.13 11.09 2.92
N LEU A 71 -2.36 10.36 3.72
CA LEU A 71 -1.40 10.88 4.69
C LEU A 71 0.00 10.49 4.21
N SER A 72 0.94 11.43 4.22
CA SER A 72 2.35 11.17 3.87
C SER A 72 3.25 11.21 5.10
N LEU A 73 4.22 10.29 5.14
CA LEU A 73 5.23 10.14 6.20
C LEU A 73 6.63 10.05 5.57
N GLY A 74 7.64 10.55 6.27
CA GLY A 74 9.03 10.69 5.80
C GLY A 74 9.18 11.82 4.79
N GLN A 75 8.51 11.68 3.66
CA GLN A 75 8.41 12.70 2.63
C GLN A 75 6.98 12.81 2.11
N HIS A 76 6.56 14.04 1.82
CA HIS A 76 5.25 14.36 1.30
C HIS A 76 5.23 14.34 -0.21
N TRP A 77 4.26 13.62 -0.78
CA TRP A 77 4.01 13.60 -2.22
C TRP A 77 3.22 14.84 -2.63
N ALA A 78 3.94 15.90 -3.03
CA ALA A 78 3.34 17.12 -3.55
C ALA A 78 2.83 16.87 -4.97
N THR A 79 1.70 17.48 -5.34
CA THR A 79 1.03 17.26 -6.64
C THR A 79 1.16 18.44 -7.61
N ASN A 80 1.74 19.56 -7.18
CA ASN A 80 1.91 20.75 -8.01
C ASN A 80 3.22 21.52 -7.69
N PRO A 81 4.34 21.21 -8.36
CA PRO A 81 4.55 20.08 -9.27
C PRO A 81 4.66 18.74 -8.52
N TYR A 82 4.60 17.62 -9.26
CA TYR A 82 4.80 16.28 -8.70
C TYR A 82 6.25 16.09 -8.21
N ARG A 83 6.43 15.94 -6.90
CA ARG A 83 7.73 15.67 -6.27
C ARG A 83 7.56 15.25 -4.81
N TYR A 84 8.59 14.66 -4.23
CA TYR A 84 8.69 14.48 -2.80
C TYR A 84 9.33 15.70 -2.13
N VAL A 85 8.78 16.12 -0.98
CA VAL A 85 9.30 17.22 -0.16
C VAL A 85 9.33 16.82 1.31
N THR A 86 10.24 17.41 2.09
CA THR A 86 10.38 17.13 3.53
C THR A 86 9.58 18.09 4.42
N SER A 87 8.95 19.12 3.84
CA SER A 87 8.04 20.03 4.54
C SER A 87 7.02 20.64 3.58
N VAL A 88 5.87 21.07 4.14
CA VAL A 88 4.81 21.80 3.43
C VAL A 88 4.47 23.05 4.25
N ASP A 89 4.56 24.22 3.63
CA ASP A 89 4.35 25.54 4.25
C ASP A 89 5.07 25.71 5.61
N GLY A 90 6.33 25.26 5.67
CA GLY A 90 7.17 25.34 6.87
C GLY A 90 6.90 24.25 7.92
N VAL A 91 5.90 23.39 7.73
CA VAL A 91 5.62 22.26 8.62
C VAL A 91 6.39 21.02 8.15
N PRO A 92 7.26 20.42 8.98
CA PRO A 92 8.00 19.21 8.60
C PRO A 92 7.07 18.00 8.51
N VAL A 93 7.32 17.14 7.51
CA VAL A 93 6.58 15.88 7.34
C VAL A 93 6.89 14.96 8.53
N PRO A 94 5.88 14.32 9.17
CA PRO A 94 6.13 13.36 10.24
C PRO A 94 7.06 12.25 9.77
N PRO A 95 7.98 11.75 10.61
CA PRO A 95 8.87 10.66 10.23
C PRO A 95 8.07 9.38 9.95
N ILE A 96 8.69 8.46 9.22
CA ILE A 96 8.17 7.09 9.09
C ILE A 96 8.40 6.38 10.45
N PRO A 97 7.37 5.78 11.06
CA PRO A 97 7.54 5.07 12.32
C PRO A 97 8.42 3.83 12.18
N ALA A 98 9.09 3.43 13.26
CA ALA A 98 9.97 2.26 13.28
C ALA A 98 9.24 0.97 12.84
N SER A 99 7.96 0.82 13.22
CA SER A 99 7.10 -0.29 12.80
C SER A 99 6.96 -0.42 11.28
N PHE A 100 6.97 0.69 10.54
CA PHE A 100 6.87 0.70 9.08
C PHE A 100 8.22 0.35 8.45
N HIS A 101 9.34 0.78 9.06
CA HIS A 101 10.67 0.33 8.65
C HIS A 101 10.82 -1.20 8.84
N ASP A 102 10.40 -1.71 10.00
CA ASP A 102 10.44 -3.15 10.30
C ASP A 102 9.51 -3.94 9.36
N LEU A 103 8.33 -3.39 9.06
CA LEU A 103 7.43 -3.96 8.07
C LEU A 103 8.10 -4.08 6.70
N ALA A 104 8.73 -3.01 6.21
CA ALA A 104 9.41 -3.00 4.92
C ALA A 104 10.55 -4.03 4.85
N ALA A 105 11.33 -4.14 5.93
CA ALA A 105 12.42 -5.11 6.02
C ALA A 105 11.91 -6.56 5.99
N ARG A 106 10.91 -6.90 6.80
CA ARG A 106 10.29 -8.24 6.82
C ARG A 106 9.64 -8.59 5.48
N ALA A 107 8.87 -7.65 4.92
CA ALA A 107 8.22 -7.77 3.63
C ALA A 107 9.19 -8.20 2.51
N LEU A 108 10.33 -7.52 2.40
CA LEU A 108 11.33 -7.84 1.38
C LEU A 108 12.11 -9.12 1.68
N ALA A 109 12.35 -9.43 2.95
CA ALA A 109 12.98 -10.70 3.32
C ALA A 109 12.12 -11.90 2.88
N ASP A 110 10.81 -11.84 3.12
CA ASP A 110 9.90 -12.94 2.73
C ASP A 110 9.73 -13.04 1.21
N ALA A 111 9.61 -11.89 0.53
CA ALA A 111 9.47 -11.84 -0.93
C ALA A 111 10.76 -12.21 -1.70
N ALA A 112 11.93 -12.09 -1.07
CA ALA A 112 13.21 -12.44 -1.68
C ALA A 112 13.27 -13.90 -2.15
N SER A 113 12.56 -14.80 -1.47
CA SER A 113 12.48 -16.22 -1.84
C SER A 113 11.71 -16.48 -3.14
N LEU A 114 10.85 -15.53 -3.56
CA LEU A 114 9.95 -15.67 -4.69
C LEU A 114 10.36 -14.88 -5.92
N SER A 115 11.17 -13.82 -5.76
CA SER A 115 11.61 -13.00 -6.89
C SER A 115 13.07 -12.54 -6.72
N PRO A 116 14.00 -12.95 -7.62
CA PRO A 116 15.39 -12.50 -7.60
C PRO A 116 15.53 -10.97 -7.66
N SER A 117 14.63 -10.30 -8.40
CA SER A 117 14.62 -8.85 -8.53
C SER A 117 14.33 -8.15 -7.20
N LEU A 118 13.50 -8.74 -6.34
CA LEU A 118 13.20 -8.24 -5.00
C LEU A 118 14.28 -8.63 -3.99
N ALA A 119 14.88 -9.82 -4.15
CA ALA A 119 15.98 -10.28 -3.31
C ALA A 119 17.17 -9.31 -3.31
N ALA A 120 17.43 -8.64 -4.44
CA ALA A 120 18.48 -7.63 -4.56
C ALA A 120 18.33 -6.44 -3.57
N TRP A 121 17.11 -6.18 -3.09
CA TRP A 121 16.76 -5.09 -2.18
C TRP A 121 16.64 -5.52 -0.71
N SER A 122 16.56 -6.83 -0.45
CA SER A 122 16.54 -7.35 0.92
C SER A 122 17.80 -6.92 1.67
N GLY A 123 17.61 -6.31 2.85
CA GLY A 123 18.69 -5.73 3.67
C GLY A 123 19.32 -4.43 3.15
N LYS A 124 18.92 -3.93 1.97
CA LYS A 124 19.46 -2.68 1.38
C LYS A 124 18.42 -1.57 1.25
N TYR A 125 17.14 -1.94 1.24
CA TYR A 125 16.02 -1.04 1.07
C TYR A 125 15.93 0.01 2.18
N ARG A 126 15.70 1.27 1.80
CA ARG A 126 15.46 2.37 2.73
C ARG A 126 14.05 2.90 2.56
N ALA A 127 13.22 2.78 3.59
CA ALA A 127 11.93 3.47 3.61
C ALA A 127 12.18 4.97 3.80
N GLU A 128 11.88 5.75 2.77
CA GLU A 128 12.12 7.20 2.74
C GLU A 128 10.82 8.00 2.53
N ALA A 129 9.79 7.36 1.99
CA ALA A 129 8.42 7.84 1.99
C ALA A 129 7.46 6.70 2.31
N ALA A 130 6.40 7.00 3.06
CA ALA A 130 5.25 6.11 3.20
C ALA A 130 3.95 6.90 2.99
N LEU A 131 3.02 6.33 2.23
CA LEU A 131 1.68 6.86 2.03
C LEU A 131 0.68 5.95 2.73
N VAL A 132 -0.09 6.51 3.66
CA VAL A 132 -1.26 5.85 4.22
C VAL A 132 -2.48 6.35 3.46
N ASN A 133 -3.01 5.47 2.61
CA ASN A 133 -4.17 5.73 1.78
C ASN A 133 -5.41 5.14 2.45
N TYR A 134 -6.44 5.94 2.73
CA TYR A 134 -7.75 5.47 3.18
C TYR A 134 -8.77 5.54 2.05
N TYR A 135 -9.36 4.38 1.76
CA TYR A 135 -10.42 4.18 0.78
C TYR A 135 -11.73 3.97 1.54
N ALA A 136 -12.67 4.89 1.34
CA ALA A 136 -14.06 4.61 1.66
C ALA A 136 -14.61 3.55 0.68
N PRO A 137 -15.75 2.90 0.97
CA PRO A 137 -16.26 1.81 0.13
C PRO A 137 -16.52 2.17 -1.33
N GLU A 138 -16.85 3.43 -1.62
CA GLU A 138 -17.04 3.98 -2.96
C GLU A 138 -15.76 4.52 -3.61
N SER A 139 -14.65 4.56 -2.86
CA SER A 139 -13.38 5.07 -3.36
C SER A 139 -12.80 4.17 -4.44
N THR A 140 -12.18 4.80 -5.43
CA THR A 140 -11.44 4.15 -6.50
C THR A 140 -10.16 4.91 -6.80
N MET A 141 -9.18 4.22 -7.37
CA MET A 141 -7.94 4.80 -7.86
C MET A 141 -7.68 4.29 -9.27
N GLY A 142 -7.73 5.20 -10.25
CA GLY A 142 -7.50 4.88 -11.65
C GLY A 142 -6.07 4.38 -11.91
N MET A 143 -5.85 3.85 -13.11
CA MET A 143 -4.53 3.38 -13.54
C MET A 143 -3.51 4.53 -13.51
N HIS A 144 -2.45 4.36 -12.73
CA HIS A 144 -1.35 5.31 -12.55
C HIS A 144 -0.02 4.58 -12.37
N GLN A 145 1.09 5.32 -12.43
CA GLN A 145 2.43 4.82 -12.13
C GLN A 145 3.00 5.58 -10.95
N ASP A 146 3.73 4.87 -10.10
CA ASP A 146 4.60 5.46 -9.08
C ASP A 146 5.91 5.85 -9.76
N ALA A 147 5.92 7.06 -10.34
CA ALA A 147 6.96 7.58 -11.24
C ALA A 147 7.69 8.82 -10.68
N ASN A 148 7.50 9.17 -9.40
CA ASN A 148 8.08 10.38 -8.82
C ASN A 148 9.31 10.11 -7.94
N GLU A 149 9.66 8.84 -7.72
CA GLU A 149 10.92 8.43 -7.10
C GLU A 149 12.05 8.36 -8.13
N LEU A 150 13.26 8.76 -7.74
CA LEU A 150 14.49 8.53 -8.51
C LEU A 150 15.00 7.10 -8.34
N SER A 151 14.69 6.46 -7.22
CA SER A 151 15.06 5.07 -6.92
C SER A 151 14.28 4.06 -7.76
N GLU A 152 14.96 2.97 -8.13
CA GLU A 152 14.35 1.76 -8.71
C GLU A 152 13.97 0.70 -7.65
N ALA A 153 14.05 1.06 -6.36
CA ALA A 153 13.67 0.18 -5.26
C ALA A 153 12.18 -0.18 -5.32
N PRO A 154 11.78 -1.41 -4.96
CA PRO A 154 10.40 -1.87 -5.06
C PRO A 154 9.41 -1.02 -4.24
N VAL A 155 8.16 -1.01 -4.69
CA VAL A 155 7.06 -0.47 -3.90
C VAL A 155 6.47 -1.60 -3.05
N ILE A 156 6.39 -1.38 -1.75
CA ILE A 156 5.78 -2.31 -0.78
C ILE A 156 4.40 -1.78 -0.45
N SER A 157 3.36 -2.59 -0.61
CA SER A 157 1.97 -2.17 -0.46
C SER A 157 1.20 -3.17 0.41
N LEU A 158 0.90 -2.77 1.64
CA LEU A 158 0.13 -3.54 2.62
C LEU A 158 -1.33 -3.13 2.58
N SER A 159 -2.26 -4.09 2.67
CA SER A 159 -3.71 -3.85 2.74
C SER A 159 -4.27 -4.22 4.11
N ILE A 160 -5.10 -3.36 4.70
CA ILE A 160 -5.83 -3.64 5.96
C ILE A 160 -7.27 -3.12 5.81
N GLY A 161 -8.26 -3.89 6.25
CA GLY A 161 -9.68 -3.59 6.15
C GLY A 161 -10.38 -4.30 5.00
N ASP A 162 -11.32 -3.61 4.37
CA ASP A 162 -12.11 -4.11 3.25
C ASP A 162 -11.21 -4.54 2.08
N THR A 163 -11.64 -5.58 1.36
CA THR A 163 -10.92 -6.14 0.23
C THR A 163 -10.83 -5.13 -0.90
N GLY A 164 -9.60 -4.83 -1.34
CA GLY A 164 -9.37 -3.98 -2.50
C GLY A 164 -9.04 -4.83 -3.72
N ILE A 165 -9.69 -4.58 -4.85
CA ILE A 165 -9.25 -5.18 -6.12
C ILE A 165 -8.07 -4.37 -6.61
N PHE A 166 -6.85 -4.92 -6.50
CA PHE A 166 -5.66 -4.32 -7.08
C PHE A 166 -5.54 -4.74 -8.53
N ARG A 167 -5.40 -3.78 -9.43
CA ARG A 167 -5.24 -4.03 -10.86
C ARG A 167 -3.82 -3.73 -11.27
N LEU A 168 -3.09 -4.75 -11.72
CA LEU A 168 -1.77 -4.64 -12.33
C LEU A 168 -1.91 -4.54 -13.85
N GLY A 169 -1.23 -3.58 -14.48
CA GLY A 169 -1.08 -3.45 -15.92
C GLY A 169 0.36 -3.62 -16.38
N ASN A 170 0.62 -3.21 -17.63
CA ASN A 170 1.98 -3.19 -18.20
C ASN A 170 2.74 -1.89 -17.80
N THR A 171 3.98 -1.74 -18.25
CA THR A 171 4.85 -0.59 -17.96
C THR A 171 4.80 0.52 -19.00
N GLU A 172 4.13 0.30 -20.13
CA GLU A 172 4.11 1.21 -21.27
C GLU A 172 2.92 2.16 -21.22
N ASN A 173 1.73 1.66 -20.87
CA ASN A 173 0.48 2.40 -20.89
C ASN A 173 -0.59 1.83 -19.95
N ARG A 174 -1.69 2.58 -19.80
CA ARG A 174 -2.82 2.24 -18.91
C ARG A 174 -3.72 1.12 -19.43
N ASN A 175 -3.52 0.63 -20.66
CA ASN A 175 -4.42 -0.32 -21.30
C ASN A 175 -4.10 -1.77 -20.91
N ARG A 176 -4.92 -2.69 -21.44
CA ARG A 176 -4.80 -4.15 -21.25
C ARG A 176 -3.48 -4.69 -21.83
N PRO A 177 -3.01 -5.88 -21.40
CA PRO A 177 -3.64 -6.79 -20.43
C PRO A 177 -3.58 -6.27 -18.99
N TRP A 178 -4.58 -6.66 -18.20
CA TRP A 178 -4.63 -6.38 -16.76
C TRP A 178 -4.73 -7.70 -15.98
N VAL A 179 -4.08 -7.73 -14.83
CA VAL A 179 -4.21 -8.80 -13.84
C VAL A 179 -4.84 -8.20 -12.59
N ASP A 180 -6.02 -8.67 -12.23
CA ASP A 180 -6.71 -8.26 -11.00
C ASP A 180 -6.35 -9.24 -9.86
N VAL A 181 -5.87 -8.68 -8.75
CA VAL A 181 -5.48 -9.39 -7.54
C VAL A 181 -6.35 -8.86 -6.39
N PRO A 182 -7.28 -9.67 -5.84
CA PRO A 182 -7.98 -9.30 -4.62
C PRO A 182 -6.98 -9.24 -3.46
N LEU A 183 -6.83 -8.06 -2.85
CA LEU A 183 -6.00 -7.84 -1.67
C LEU A 183 -6.91 -7.73 -0.45
N LEU A 184 -6.89 -8.78 0.36
CA LEU A 184 -7.66 -8.88 1.59
C LEU A 184 -6.89 -8.22 2.75
N SER A 185 -7.55 -8.03 3.88
CA SER A 185 -6.89 -7.52 5.09
C SER A 185 -5.71 -8.41 5.51
N GLY A 186 -4.54 -7.80 5.68
CA GLY A 186 -3.28 -8.47 6.00
C GLY A 186 -2.44 -8.86 4.78
N ASP A 187 -2.97 -8.70 3.56
CA ASP A 187 -2.22 -9.03 2.35
C ASP A 187 -1.15 -7.99 2.05
N LEU A 188 -0.03 -8.49 1.54
CA LEU A 188 1.05 -7.70 0.98
C LEU A 188 1.15 -7.90 -0.53
N ILE A 189 1.32 -6.82 -1.27
CA ILE A 189 1.80 -6.87 -2.65
C ILE A 189 3.06 -6.01 -2.78
N ILE A 190 4.10 -6.56 -3.40
CA ILE A 190 5.36 -5.87 -3.65
C ILE A 190 5.61 -5.90 -5.15
N PHE A 191 5.91 -4.76 -5.76
CA PHE A 191 6.28 -4.68 -7.17
C PHE A 191 7.59 -3.92 -7.37
N GLY A 192 8.54 -4.57 -8.02
CA GLY A 192 9.86 -4.06 -8.34
C GLY A 192 10.35 -4.64 -9.67
N GLY A 193 11.66 -4.55 -9.92
CA GLY A 193 12.27 -5.09 -11.14
C GLY A 193 11.57 -4.58 -12.40
N GLU A 194 11.22 -5.49 -13.31
CA GLU A 194 10.54 -5.18 -14.57
C GLU A 194 9.21 -4.44 -14.37
N HIS A 195 8.50 -4.71 -13.27
CA HIS A 195 7.21 -4.09 -12.96
C HIS A 195 7.31 -2.96 -11.93
N ARG A 196 8.51 -2.46 -11.61
CA ARG A 196 8.69 -1.33 -10.69
C ARG A 196 7.87 -0.10 -11.12
N ARG A 197 7.77 0.12 -12.43
CA ARG A 197 7.00 1.20 -13.05
C ARG A 197 5.73 0.68 -13.74
N ALA A 198 5.13 -0.41 -13.28
CA ALA A 198 3.88 -0.89 -13.85
C ALA A 198 2.73 0.09 -13.56
N PHE A 199 1.88 0.31 -14.56
CA PHE A 199 0.59 0.96 -14.35
C PHE A 199 -0.24 0.09 -13.42
N HIS A 200 -0.83 0.67 -12.39
CA HIS A 200 -1.69 -0.04 -11.46
C HIS A 200 -2.80 0.84 -10.89
N GLY A 201 -3.79 0.24 -10.26
CA GLY A 201 -4.90 0.96 -9.65
C GLY A 201 -5.74 0.10 -8.72
N VAL A 202 -6.76 0.73 -8.15
CA VAL A 202 -7.75 0.08 -7.29
C VAL A 202 -9.14 0.41 -7.86
N PRO A 203 -9.65 -0.36 -8.83
CA PRO A 203 -10.95 -0.10 -9.45
C PRO A 203 -12.15 -0.24 -8.50
N ARG A 204 -12.04 -0.99 -7.40
CA ARG A 204 -13.14 -1.26 -6.49
C ARG A 204 -12.67 -1.66 -5.09
N ILE A 205 -13.44 -1.26 -4.08
CA ILE A 205 -13.41 -1.81 -2.73
C ILE A 205 -14.66 -2.66 -2.51
N GLU A 206 -14.50 -3.84 -1.91
CA GLU A 206 -15.61 -4.72 -1.56
C GLU A 206 -16.02 -4.43 -0.12
N ALA A 207 -17.11 -3.68 0.02
CA ALA A 207 -17.61 -3.21 1.31
C ALA A 207 -17.92 -4.37 2.26
N ASP A 208 -17.72 -4.11 3.55
CA ASP A 208 -18.14 -4.98 4.65
C ASP A 208 -17.46 -6.37 4.59
N THR A 209 -16.19 -6.39 4.15
CA THR A 209 -15.33 -7.59 4.10
C THR A 209 -14.13 -7.52 5.06
N ALA A 210 -13.94 -6.38 5.74
CA ALA A 210 -12.95 -6.22 6.80
C ALA A 210 -13.17 -7.25 7.92
N PRO A 211 -12.12 -7.98 8.35
CA PRO A 211 -12.25 -8.88 9.49
C PRO A 211 -12.35 -8.10 10.81
N GLU A 212 -13.16 -8.61 11.73
CA GLU A 212 -13.24 -8.06 13.09
C GLU A 212 -11.85 -8.03 13.74
N GLY A 213 -11.54 -6.91 14.41
CA GLY A 213 -10.26 -6.74 15.10
C GLY A 213 -9.09 -6.30 14.21
N CYS A 214 -9.27 -6.01 12.91
CA CYS A 214 -8.20 -5.43 12.08
C CYS A 214 -7.91 -3.94 12.37
N GLY A 215 -8.72 -3.28 13.20
CA GLY A 215 -8.58 -1.86 13.58
C GLY A 215 -9.42 -0.88 12.77
N LEU A 216 -10.17 -1.37 11.76
CA LEU A 216 -11.11 -0.60 10.96
C LEU A 216 -12.52 -1.16 11.10
N ASP A 217 -13.49 -0.25 11.28
CA ASP A 217 -14.91 -0.61 11.26
C ASP A 217 -15.48 -0.65 9.84
N ARG A 218 -14.86 0.12 8.92
CA ARG A 218 -15.26 0.22 7.51
C ARG A 218 -14.12 0.72 6.64
N GLY A 219 -14.16 0.36 5.36
CA GLY A 219 -13.21 0.83 4.36
C GLY A 219 -11.88 0.09 4.45
N ARG A 220 -10.92 0.59 3.69
CA ARG A 220 -9.60 -0.02 3.54
C ARG A 220 -8.52 1.02 3.76
N ILE A 221 -7.51 0.70 4.57
CA ILE A 221 -6.24 1.41 4.50
C ILE A 221 -5.24 0.63 3.65
N ASN A 222 -4.36 1.37 3.01
CA ASN A 222 -3.18 0.84 2.35
C ASN A 222 -1.97 1.63 2.79
N ILE A 223 -0.94 0.92 3.24
CA ILE A 223 0.35 1.50 3.60
C ILE A 223 1.31 1.17 2.46
N THR A 224 1.70 2.21 1.71
CA THR A 224 2.62 2.10 0.57
C THR A 224 3.95 2.71 0.94
N ILE A 225 5.00 1.90 1.01
CA ILE A 225 6.36 2.30 1.41
C ILE A 225 7.24 2.35 0.17
N ARG A 226 8.07 3.40 0.09
CA ARG A 226 8.89 3.75 -1.06
C ARG A 226 10.28 4.23 -0.62
N GLN A 227 11.30 3.86 -1.39
CA GLN A 227 12.57 4.58 -1.42
C GLN A 227 12.48 5.64 -2.51
N VAL A 228 12.92 6.87 -2.22
CA VAL A 228 12.75 8.02 -3.12
C VAL A 228 14.06 8.37 -3.81
N ALA A 229 15.16 8.42 -3.06
CA ALA A 229 16.49 8.75 -3.53
C ALA A 229 17.26 7.51 -4.01
N LEU A 230 18.31 7.75 -4.80
CA LEU A 230 19.22 6.73 -5.33
C LEU A 230 19.84 5.85 -4.23
#